data_AF-A0A397TD61-F1
#
_entry.id   AF-A0A397TD61-F1
#
_cell.length_a   1.000
_cell.length_b   1.000
_cell.length_c   1.000
_cell.angle_alpha   90.00
_cell.angle_beta   90.00
_cell.angle_gamma   90.00
#
_symmetry.space_group_name_H-M   'P 1'
#
loop_
_entity.id
_entity.type
_entity.pdbx_description
1 polymer ?
#
loop_
_entity_poly.entity_id
_entity_poly.type
_entity_poly.pdbx_seq_one_letter_code
_entity_poly.pdbx_strand_id
1 'polypeptide(L)'
;MSISDDIRNKFASHTDATRNEFAEIKTKLTPIKDITTKVFKQLAFHVISNELYKEVLHKFYLMESQTLSNKLLRDIGNLYDSEADNYNVKIQVGENSKIENFKAHSVILRARSNYFHSAFSSNWTKKEGD
;
A
#
# COMPACT_ATOMS: atom_id res chain seq x y z
N MET A 1 33.09 62.74 47.49
CA MET A 1 33.18 61.53 46.63
C MET A 1 34.39 61.70 45.74
N SER A 2 35.29 60.70 45.65
CA SER A 2 36.48 60.82 44.79
C SER A 2 36.07 60.65 43.32
N ILE A 3 36.73 61.36 42.40
CA ILE A 3 36.49 61.24 40.95
C ILE A 3 36.64 59.77 40.48
N SER A 4 37.49 58.99 41.16
CA SER A 4 37.66 57.55 40.88
C SER A 4 36.40 56.71 41.20
N ASP A 5 35.67 57.07 42.26
CA ASP A 5 34.45 56.37 42.66
C ASP A 5 33.29 56.66 41.72
N ASP A 6 33.19 57.89 41.22
CA ASP A 6 32.16 58.30 40.26
C ASP A 6 32.32 57.57 38.92
N ILE A 7 33.56 57.48 38.42
CA ILE A 7 33.87 56.72 37.22
C ILE A 7 33.54 55.22 37.42
N ARG A 8 33.94 54.62 38.54
CA ARG A 8 33.66 53.21 38.85
C ARG A 8 32.17 52.93 38.90
N ASN A 9 31.39 53.79 39.55
CA ASN A 9 29.94 53.65 39.66
C ASN A 9 29.25 53.80 38.30
N LYS A 10 29.71 54.73 37.46
CA LYS A 10 29.18 54.89 36.10
C LYS A 10 29.44 53.66 35.22
N PHE A 11 30.66 53.10 35.27
CA PHE A 11 30.98 51.85 34.57
C PHE A 11 30.15 50.66 35.07
N ALA A 12 29.99 50.52 36.39
CA ALA A 12 29.16 49.46 36.97
C ALA A 12 27.69 49.59 36.52
N SER A 13 27.11 50.79 36.61
CA SER A 13 25.72 51.04 36.19
C SER A 13 25.46 50.75 34.71
N HIS A 14 26.42 51.05 33.83
CA HIS A 14 26.31 50.76 32.40
C HIS A 14 26.43 49.24 32.12
N THR A 15 27.28 48.56 32.87
CA THR A 15 27.43 47.10 32.78
C THR A 15 26.16 46.38 33.24
N ASP A 16 25.51 46.88 34.29
CA ASP A 16 24.24 46.33 34.78
C ASP A 16 23.09 46.62 33.80
N ALA A 17 23.05 47.82 33.22
CA ALA A 17 22.05 48.18 32.21
C ALA A 17 22.14 47.27 30.97
N THR A 18 23.34 47.06 30.44
CA THR A 18 23.55 46.17 29.28
C THR A 18 23.20 44.71 29.62
N ARG A 19 23.58 44.22 30.80
CA ARG A 19 23.22 42.87 31.26
C ARG A 19 21.69 42.67 31.34
N ASN A 20 20.97 43.67 31.84
CA ASN A 20 19.51 43.62 31.94
C ASN A 20 18.85 43.64 30.57
N GLU A 21 19.35 44.47 29.64
CA GLU A 21 18.86 44.51 28.26
C GLU A 21 19.04 43.17 27.55
N PHE A 22 20.22 42.53 27.69
CA PHE A 22 20.44 41.19 27.15
C PHE A 22 19.54 40.12 27.78
N ALA A 23 19.25 40.21 29.08
CA ALA A 23 18.33 39.29 29.74
C ALA A 23 16.90 39.46 29.21
N GLU A 24 16.46 40.70 28.99
CA GLU A 24 15.15 41.01 28.43
C GLU A 24 15.02 40.48 26.98
N ILE A 25 16.04 40.68 26.15
CA ILE A 25 16.09 40.15 24.78
C ILE A 25 16.03 38.61 24.79
N LYS A 26 16.78 37.94 25.67
CA LYS A 26 16.74 36.48 25.78
C LYS A 26 15.34 35.98 26.15
N THR A 27 14.67 36.65 27.08
CA THR A 27 13.29 36.32 27.49
C THR A 27 12.28 36.54 26.36
N LYS A 28 12.49 37.52 25.49
CA LYS A 28 11.64 37.73 24.30
C LYS A 28 11.90 36.70 23.19
N LEU A 29 13.10 36.12 23.12
CA LEU A 29 13.48 35.14 22.11
C LEU A 29 13.12 33.69 22.47
N THR A 30 12.96 33.35 23.76
CA THR A 30 12.61 31.98 24.19
C THR A 30 11.32 31.45 23.57
N PRO A 31 10.18 32.18 23.56
CA PRO A 31 8.95 31.70 22.93
C PRO A 31 9.10 31.45 21.43
N ILE A 32 9.89 32.27 20.74
CA ILE A 32 10.11 32.17 19.29
C ILE A 32 10.86 30.87 18.95
N LYS A 33 11.88 30.52 19.73
CA LYS A 33 12.62 29.25 19.57
C LYS A 33 11.72 28.02 19.81
N ASP A 34 10.85 28.10 20.82
CA ASP A 34 9.89 27.02 21.12
C ASP A 34 8.85 26.85 20.01
N ILE A 35 8.30 27.94 19.48
CA ILE A 35 7.35 27.91 18.37
C ILE A 35 8.01 27.29 17.14
N THR A 36 9.23 27.71 16.81
CA THR A 36 9.99 27.20 15.66
C THR A 36 10.19 25.69 15.80
N THR A 37 10.60 25.23 16.98
CA THR A 37 10.81 23.81 17.27
C THR A 37 9.51 23.00 17.19
N LYS A 38 8.40 23.54 17.68
CA LYS A 38 7.08 22.89 17.59
C LYS A 38 6.59 22.79 16.15
N VAL A 39 6.74 23.85 15.35
CA VAL A 39 6.35 23.87 13.93
C VAL A 39 7.20 22.88 13.14
N PHE A 40 8.52 22.84 13.35
CA PHE A 40 9.39 21.86 12.71
C PHE A 40 9.05 20.42 13.11
N LYS A 41 8.77 20.16 14.40
CA LYS A 41 8.32 18.82 14.85
C LYS A 41 6.98 18.43 14.22
N GLN A 42 6.03 19.35 14.11
CA GLN A 42 4.71 19.11 13.50
C GLN A 42 4.81 18.85 12.00
N LEU A 43 5.64 19.62 11.29
CA LEU A 43 5.93 19.43 9.87
C LEU A 43 6.68 18.12 9.62
N ALA A 44 7.68 17.80 10.45
CA ALA A 44 8.39 16.53 10.36
C ALA A 44 7.46 15.33 10.60
N PHE A 45 6.54 15.43 11.58
CA PHE A 45 5.51 14.41 11.81
C PHE A 45 4.61 14.24 10.58
N HIS A 46 4.13 15.34 9.97
CA HIS A 46 3.32 15.29 8.75
C HIS A 46 4.07 14.74 7.52
N VAL A 47 5.35 15.12 7.34
CA VAL A 47 6.20 14.65 6.23
C VAL A 47 6.51 13.15 6.37
N ILE A 48 6.74 12.66 7.59
CA ILE A 48 7.02 11.25 7.87
C ILE A 48 5.76 10.37 7.70
N SER A 49 4.56 10.91 7.90
CA SER A 49 3.31 10.14 7.79
C SER A 49 2.81 9.84 6.36
N ASN A 50 3.38 10.39 5.28
CA ASN A 50 2.65 10.44 3.99
C ASN A 50 3.20 9.65 2.79
N GLU A 51 4.31 8.91 2.85
CA GLU A 51 4.71 8.03 1.72
C GLU A 51 5.06 6.61 2.18
N LEU A 52 5.81 6.48 3.28
CA LEU A 52 6.15 5.19 3.86
C LEU A 52 4.92 4.41 4.35
N TYR A 53 3.95 5.10 4.96
CA TYR A 53 2.72 4.46 5.45
C TYR A 53 1.85 3.96 4.29
N LYS A 54 1.79 4.72 3.18
CA LYS A 54 1.10 4.28 1.95
C LYS A 54 1.77 3.05 1.36
N GLU A 55 3.10 3.01 1.30
CA GLU A 55 3.82 1.83 0.80
C GLU A 55 3.62 0.59 1.68
N VAL A 56 3.68 0.75 3.00
CA VAL A 56 3.48 -0.37 3.94
C VAL A 56 2.04 -0.87 3.90
N LEU A 57 1.05 0.03 3.90
CA LEU A 57 -0.36 -0.35 3.72
C LEU A 57 -0.61 -1.00 2.37
N HIS A 58 -0.03 -0.46 1.29
CA HIS A 58 -0.16 -1.04 -0.05
C HIS A 58 0.46 -2.45 -0.10
N LYS A 59 1.64 -2.66 0.48
CA LYS A 59 2.26 -4.00 0.59
C LYS A 59 1.43 -4.95 1.46
N PHE A 60 0.89 -4.49 2.58
CA PHE A 60 0.04 -5.29 3.45
C PHE A 60 -1.24 -5.75 2.72
N TYR A 61 -1.93 -4.82 2.06
CA TYR A 61 -3.15 -5.10 1.29
C TYR A 61 -2.88 -6.00 0.07
N LEU A 62 -1.78 -5.79 -0.65
CA LEU A 62 -1.37 -6.64 -1.77
C LEU A 62 -1.04 -8.08 -1.32
N MET A 63 -0.41 -8.24 -0.16
CA MET A 63 -0.02 -9.56 0.35
C MET A 63 -1.23 -10.46 0.67
N GLU A 64 -2.30 -9.88 1.22
CA GLU A 64 -3.55 -10.62 1.49
C GLU A 64 -4.29 -11.03 0.21
N SER A 65 -4.42 -10.10 -0.75
CA SER A 65 -5.05 -10.36 -2.06
C SER A 65 -4.30 -11.41 -2.89
N GLN A 66 -2.97 -11.37 -2.85
CA GLN A 66 -2.14 -12.33 -3.58
C GLN A 66 -2.26 -13.74 -3.00
N THR A 67 -2.44 -13.87 -1.69
CA THR A 67 -2.62 -15.16 -1.03
C THR A 67 -3.93 -15.83 -1.42
N LEU A 68 -5.04 -15.09 -1.44
CA LEU A 68 -6.34 -15.62 -1.88
C LEU A 68 -6.30 -16.00 -3.36
N SER A 69 -5.76 -15.12 -4.21
CA SER A 69 -5.64 -15.36 -5.65
C SER A 69 -4.81 -16.62 -5.94
N ASN A 70 -3.69 -16.79 -5.25
CA ASN A 70 -2.82 -17.96 -5.42
C ASN A 70 -3.50 -19.26 -4.97
N LYS A 71 -4.23 -19.22 -3.84
CA LYS A 71 -5.02 -20.38 -3.37
C LYS A 71 -6.10 -20.74 -4.38
N LEU A 72 -6.89 -19.75 -4.82
CA LEU A 72 -7.95 -19.96 -5.81
C LEU A 72 -7.40 -20.48 -7.14
N LEU A 73 -6.28 -19.93 -7.63
CA LEU A 73 -5.63 -20.40 -8.84
C LEU A 73 -5.16 -21.86 -8.71
N ARG A 74 -4.61 -22.25 -7.56
CA ARG A 74 -4.22 -23.63 -7.30
C ARG A 74 -5.43 -24.55 -7.27
N ASP A 75 -6.50 -24.15 -6.59
CA ASP A 75 -7.70 -24.97 -6.47
C ASP A 75 -8.41 -25.12 -7.84
N ILE A 76 -8.43 -24.08 -8.68
CA ILE A 76 -8.89 -24.16 -10.08
C ILE A 76 -7.93 -25.02 -10.92
N GLY A 77 -6.62 -24.93 -10.68
CA GLY A 77 -5.61 -25.77 -11.34
C GLY A 77 -5.85 -27.26 -11.08
N ASN A 78 -6.21 -27.63 -9.86
CA ASN A 78 -6.56 -29.01 -9.51
C ASN A 78 -7.80 -29.52 -10.26
N LEU A 79 -8.71 -28.63 -10.71
CA LEU A 79 -9.83 -29.01 -11.59
C LEU A 79 -9.39 -29.29 -13.03
N TYR A 80 -8.20 -28.85 -13.44
CA TYR A 80 -7.67 -29.16 -14.78
C TYR A 80 -7.08 -30.57 -14.86
N ASP A 81 -6.57 -31.09 -13.73
CA ASP A 81 -5.98 -32.42 -13.70
C ASP A 81 -7.02 -33.51 -14.03
N SER A 82 -6.59 -34.50 -14.81
CA SER A 82 -7.44 -35.49 -15.49
C SER A 82 -8.28 -36.38 -14.57
N GLU A 83 -7.93 -36.41 -13.28
CA GLU A 83 -8.60 -37.16 -12.22
C GLU A 83 -9.66 -36.34 -11.47
N ALA A 84 -9.92 -35.09 -11.89
CA ALA A 84 -10.89 -34.23 -11.23
C ALA A 84 -12.32 -34.77 -11.38
N ASP A 85 -12.96 -34.99 -10.23
CA ASP A 85 -14.37 -35.33 -10.12
C ASP A 85 -15.24 -34.18 -10.67
N ASN A 86 -16.39 -34.52 -11.28
CA ASN A 86 -17.41 -33.59 -11.79
C ASN A 86 -17.11 -32.85 -13.12
N TYR A 87 -16.28 -33.40 -14.00
CA TYR A 87 -16.23 -32.93 -15.39
C TYR A 87 -17.63 -33.04 -16.04
N ASN A 88 -18.00 -32.03 -16.83
CA ASN A 88 -19.31 -31.96 -17.49
C ASN A 88 -19.21 -31.78 -19.00
N VAL A 89 -17.99 -31.88 -19.56
CA VAL A 89 -17.70 -31.81 -20.99
C VAL A 89 -16.75 -32.94 -21.35
N LYS A 90 -17.01 -33.59 -22.48
CA LYS A 90 -16.08 -34.50 -23.17
C LYS A 90 -15.77 -33.90 -24.54
N ILE A 91 -14.50 -33.58 -24.79
CA ILE A 91 -14.02 -33.11 -26.09
C ILE A 91 -13.47 -34.31 -26.85
N GLN A 92 -14.00 -34.57 -28.03
CA GLN A 92 -13.52 -35.63 -28.91
C GLN A 92 -12.69 -34.99 -30.02
N VAL A 93 -11.45 -35.46 -30.19
CA VAL A 93 -10.53 -34.96 -31.22
C VAL A 93 -10.05 -36.13 -32.05
N GLY A 94 -10.01 -35.93 -33.37
CA GLY A 94 -9.59 -36.94 -34.33
C GLY A 94 -10.74 -37.48 -35.19
N GLU A 95 -10.40 -38.39 -36.08
CA GLU A 95 -11.32 -38.96 -37.07
C GLU A 95 -11.18 -40.49 -37.11
N ASN A 96 -12.27 -41.17 -37.45
CA ASN A 96 -12.35 -42.62 -37.60
C ASN A 96 -11.92 -43.38 -36.34
N SER A 97 -10.94 -44.28 -36.44
CA SER A 97 -10.45 -45.11 -35.33
C SER A 97 -9.42 -44.43 -34.43
N LYS A 98 -9.04 -43.17 -34.74
CA LYS A 98 -8.07 -42.39 -33.97
C LYS A 98 -8.75 -41.23 -33.24
N ILE A 99 -9.76 -41.57 -32.43
CA ILE A 99 -10.47 -40.58 -31.60
C ILE A 99 -9.87 -40.60 -30.20
N GLU A 100 -9.44 -39.42 -29.74
CA GLU A 100 -9.05 -39.18 -28.36
C GLU A 100 -10.14 -38.41 -27.62
N ASN A 101 -10.36 -38.78 -26.35
CA ASN A 101 -11.40 -38.18 -25.52
C ASN A 101 -10.74 -37.42 -24.36
N PHE A 102 -11.05 -36.13 -24.25
CA PHE A 102 -10.57 -35.25 -23.19
C PHE A 102 -11.73 -34.85 -22.29
N LYS A 103 -11.60 -35.12 -20.99
CA LYS A 103 -12.56 -34.66 -19.98
C LYS A 103 -12.24 -33.21 -19.62
N ALA A 104 -13.27 -32.37 -19.49
CA ALA A 104 -13.09 -30.95 -19.21
C ALA A 104 -14.27 -30.34 -18.45
N HIS A 105 -14.07 -29.10 -17.98
CA HIS A 105 -15.06 -28.30 -17.26
C HIS A 105 -15.53 -27.13 -18.14
N SER A 106 -16.82 -27.10 -18.47
CA SER A 106 -17.42 -26.02 -19.29
C SER A 106 -17.16 -24.63 -18.74
N VAL A 107 -17.19 -24.45 -17.41
CA VAL A 107 -16.94 -23.15 -16.77
C VAL A 107 -15.53 -22.62 -17.04
N ILE A 108 -14.52 -23.48 -16.98
CA ILE A 108 -13.13 -23.12 -17.27
C ILE A 108 -13.00 -22.82 -18.77
N LEU A 109 -13.53 -23.66 -19.64
CA LEU A 109 -13.46 -23.45 -21.10
C LEU A 109 -14.10 -22.12 -21.52
N ARG A 110 -15.28 -21.78 -20.99
CA ARG A 110 -15.96 -20.49 -21.25
C ARG A 110 -15.18 -19.28 -20.74
N ALA A 111 -14.48 -19.42 -19.61
CA ALA A 111 -13.67 -18.34 -19.04
C ALA A 111 -12.35 -18.12 -19.81
N ARG A 112 -11.84 -19.13 -20.51
CA ARG A 112 -10.54 -19.11 -21.18
C ARG A 112 -10.61 -18.96 -22.70
N SER A 113 -11.78 -19.15 -23.32
CA SER A 113 -11.94 -19.13 -24.77
C SER A 113 -13.28 -18.54 -25.18
N ASN A 114 -13.25 -17.48 -26.01
CA ASN A 114 -14.46 -16.90 -26.60
C ASN A 114 -15.22 -17.90 -27.47
N TYR A 115 -14.50 -18.83 -28.13
CA TYR A 115 -15.14 -19.91 -28.88
C TYR A 115 -16.01 -20.77 -27.97
N PHE A 116 -15.45 -21.29 -26.87
CA PHE A 116 -16.20 -22.09 -25.93
C PHE A 116 -17.25 -21.28 -25.16
N HIS A 117 -16.98 -20.01 -24.89
CA HIS A 117 -17.97 -19.08 -24.34
C HIS A 117 -19.23 -19.05 -25.20
N SER A 118 -19.08 -18.86 -26.51
CA SER A 118 -20.17 -18.86 -27.48
C SER A 118 -20.76 -20.26 -27.70
N ALA A 119 -19.94 -21.31 -27.82
CA ALA A 119 -20.42 -22.68 -28.10
C ALA A 119 -21.29 -23.25 -26.96
N PHE A 120 -21.01 -22.88 -25.72
CA PHE A 120 -21.79 -23.29 -24.55
C PHE A 120 -22.95 -22.32 -24.19
N SER A 121 -23.02 -21.14 -24.80
CA SER A 121 -24.14 -20.20 -24.62
C SER A 121 -25.11 -20.18 -25.80
N SER A 122 -24.70 -20.69 -26.96
CA SER A 122 -25.53 -20.86 -28.15
C SER A 122 -26.20 -22.24 -28.16
N ASN A 123 -27.26 -22.38 -28.95
CA ASN A 123 -27.96 -23.65 -29.18
C ASN A 123 -27.12 -24.70 -29.95
N TRP A 124 -25.80 -24.49 -30.07
CA TRP A 124 -24.89 -25.42 -30.73
C TRP A 124 -24.57 -26.65 -29.85
N THR A 125 -24.88 -26.58 -28.55
CA THR A 125 -24.65 -27.67 -27.62
C THR A 125 -25.75 -28.73 -27.74
N LYS A 126 -25.42 -29.92 -28.25
CA LYS A 126 -26.27 -31.10 -28.07
C LYS A 126 -26.02 -31.66 -26.68
N LYS A 127 -27.04 -31.68 -25.82
CA LYS A 127 -26.98 -32.46 -24.58
C LYS A 127 -27.29 -33.92 -24.92
N GLU A 128 -26.52 -34.84 -24.38
CA GLU A 128 -26.91 -36.26 -24.42
C GLU A 128 -28.20 -36.41 -23.59
N GLY A 129 -29.31 -36.76 -24.26
CA GLY A 129 -30.60 -37.02 -23.61
C GLY A 129 -31.74 -36.06 -23.93
N ASP A 130 -31.54 -35.05 -24.79
CA ASP A 130 -32.60 -34.23 -25.41
C ASP A 130 -33.06 -34.80 -26.77
#